data_AF-A0A7I8VNR0-F1
#
_entry.id   AF-A0A7I8VNR0-F1
#
_cell.length_a   1.000
_cell.length_b   1.000
_cell.length_c   1.000
_cell.angle_alpha   90.00
_cell.angle_beta   90.00
_cell.angle_gamma   90.00
#
_symmetry.space_group_name_H-M   'P 1'
#
loop_
_entity.id
_entity.type
_entity.pdbx_description
1 polymer ?
#
loop_
_entity_poly.entity_id
_entity_poly.type
_entity_poly.pdbx_seq_one_letter_code
_entity_poly.pdbx_strand_id
1 'polypeptide(L)'
;MYVKALLLLVFVVAVSSMSLQTADEGQQFKRTQTEDDESRATWLDTREDLLSNFKNFVYSSVVELVNENKLDGSVLSAPSKDKRGRWQGFCFRRNKQGKFLPYICWKGGK
;
A
#
# COMPACT_ATOMS: atom_id res chain seq x y z
N MET A 1 50.43 -2.39 -6.88
CA MET A 1 49.23 -2.97 -7.54
C MET A 1 48.30 -3.73 -6.56
N TYR A 2 48.48 -3.63 -5.24
CA TYR A 2 47.69 -4.39 -4.26
C TYR A 2 46.40 -3.69 -3.79
N VAL A 3 46.31 -2.36 -3.91
CA VAL A 3 45.15 -1.57 -3.44
C VAL A 3 43.89 -1.87 -4.27
N LYS A 4 44.05 -2.11 -5.59
CA LYS A 4 42.93 -2.46 -6.48
C LYS A 4 42.39 -3.87 -6.20
N ALA A 5 43.26 -4.81 -5.84
CA ALA A 5 42.87 -6.17 -5.48
C ALA A 5 42.15 -6.22 -4.12
N LEU A 6 42.57 -5.37 -3.17
CA LEU A 6 41.97 -5.29 -1.84
C LEU A 6 40.55 -4.67 -1.89
N LEU A 7 40.34 -3.68 -2.75
CA LEU A 7 39.00 -3.09 -2.99
C LEU A 7 38.00 -4.08 -3.61
N LEU A 8 38.45 -4.94 -4.53
CA LEU A 8 37.60 -5.95 -5.15
C LEU A 8 37.15 -7.03 -4.15
N LEU A 9 38.02 -7.41 -3.22
CA LEU A 9 37.72 -8.44 -2.22
C LEU A 9 36.68 -7.96 -1.19
N VAL A 10 36.73 -6.68 -0.79
CA VAL A 10 35.73 -6.06 0.08
C VAL A 10 34.36 -6.00 -0.60
N PHE A 11 34.31 -5.74 -1.90
CA PHE A 11 33.05 -5.68 -2.65
C PHE A 11 32.37 -7.04 -2.76
N VAL A 12 33.12 -8.14 -2.91
CA VAL A 12 32.55 -9.50 -3.02
C VAL A 12 31.96 -9.98 -1.68
N VAL A 13 32.58 -9.62 -0.55
CA VAL A 13 32.05 -9.97 0.78
C VAL A 13 30.78 -9.17 1.10
N ALA A 14 30.69 -7.90 0.67
CA ALA A 14 29.52 -7.06 0.90
C ALA A 14 28.27 -7.48 0.09
N VAL A 15 28.44 -8.05 -1.10
CA VAL A 15 27.31 -8.52 -1.93
C VAL A 15 26.70 -9.82 -1.36
N SER A 16 27.49 -10.62 -0.65
CA SER A 16 27.06 -11.92 -0.12
C SER A 16 26.11 -11.82 1.08
N SER A 17 26.03 -10.64 1.75
CA SER A 17 25.14 -10.42 2.89
C SER A 17 23.76 -9.86 2.53
N MET A 18 23.47 -9.57 1.26
CA MET A 18 22.16 -9.07 0.82
C MET A 18 21.20 -10.16 0.33
N SER A 19 21.53 -11.44 0.49
CA SER A 19 20.59 -12.54 0.25
C SER A 19 19.62 -12.69 1.44
N LEU A 20 18.76 -11.68 1.61
CA LEU A 20 17.63 -11.72 2.55
C LEU A 20 16.58 -12.68 1.98
N GLN A 21 16.52 -13.89 2.54
CA GLN A 21 15.46 -14.84 2.27
C GLN A 21 14.15 -14.27 2.81
N THR A 22 13.29 -13.74 1.93
CA THR A 22 11.89 -13.50 2.25
C THR A 22 11.20 -14.85 2.34
N ALA A 23 11.23 -15.44 3.53
CA ALA A 23 10.42 -16.60 3.88
C ALA A 23 8.94 -16.18 3.84
N ASP A 24 8.22 -16.92 3.02
CA ASP A 24 6.78 -16.92 2.83
C ASP A 24 6.05 -17.26 4.14
N GLU A 25 5.71 -16.24 4.93
CA GLU A 25 4.66 -16.35 5.95
C GLU A 25 3.35 -15.86 5.34
N GLY A 26 2.66 -16.79 4.67
CA GLY A 26 1.23 -16.70 4.38
C GLY A 26 0.40 -16.68 5.66
N GLN A 27 0.56 -15.69 6.52
CA GLN A 27 -0.39 -15.38 7.57
C GLN A 27 -1.60 -14.71 6.92
N GLN A 28 -2.63 -15.52 6.65
CA GLN A 28 -3.98 -15.04 6.39
C GLN A 28 -4.44 -14.15 7.57
N PHE A 29 -4.20 -12.85 7.44
CA PHE A 29 -4.82 -11.85 8.30
C PHE A 29 -6.30 -11.75 7.89
N LYS A 30 -7.12 -12.67 8.39
CA LYS A 30 -8.58 -12.50 8.41
C LYS A 30 -8.87 -11.31 9.32
N ARG A 31 -8.94 -10.13 8.72
CA ARG A 31 -9.45 -8.92 9.36
C ARG A 31 -10.96 -9.10 9.53
N THR A 32 -11.37 -9.69 10.66
CA THR A 32 -12.74 -9.62 11.14
C THR A 32 -13.01 -8.15 11.46
N GLN A 33 -13.56 -7.41 10.49
CA GLN A 33 -14.16 -6.09 10.72
C GLN A 33 -15.60 -6.32 11.16
N THR A 34 -15.83 -6.50 12.46
CA THR A 34 -17.11 -6.20 13.10
C THR A 34 -16.94 -6.31 14.61
N GLU A 35 -17.34 -5.24 15.29
CA GLU A 35 -17.65 -5.15 16.72
C GLU A 35 -16.47 -5.32 17.68
N ASP A 36 -15.85 -4.19 18.07
CA ASP A 36 -15.54 -3.84 19.46
C ASP A 36 -14.74 -2.52 19.49
N ASP A 37 -15.42 -1.40 19.19
CA ASP A 37 -14.83 -0.06 19.35
C ASP A 37 -15.14 0.57 20.73
N GLU A 38 -15.95 -0.07 21.59
CA GLU A 38 -16.41 0.55 22.85
C GLU A 38 -15.63 0.14 24.12
N SER A 39 -14.71 -0.84 24.06
CA SER A 39 -13.95 -1.30 25.24
C SER A 39 -12.44 -1.09 25.14
N ARG A 40 -11.98 -0.23 24.21
CA ARG A 40 -10.54 0.04 24.04
C ARG A 40 -10.06 1.00 25.12
N ALA A 41 -9.05 0.58 25.89
CA ALA A 41 -8.43 1.44 26.90
C ALA A 41 -7.91 2.75 26.26
N THR A 42 -8.39 3.88 26.77
CA THR A 42 -8.12 5.26 26.29
C THR A 42 -6.62 5.60 26.16
N TRP A 43 -5.75 4.89 26.87
CA TRP A 43 -4.30 5.11 26.85
C TRP A 43 -3.57 4.53 25.61
N LEU A 44 -4.30 3.94 24.66
CA LEU A 44 -3.76 3.41 23.39
C LEU A 44 -4.17 4.22 22.15
N ASP A 45 -4.62 5.46 22.33
CA ASP A 45 -4.94 6.41 21.24
C ASP A 45 -3.73 7.09 20.61
N THR A 46 -2.53 6.55 20.81
CA THR A 46 -1.31 7.01 20.14
C THR A 46 -1.28 6.70 18.64
N ARG A 47 -2.24 5.93 18.09
CA ARG A 47 -2.28 5.63 16.65
C ARG A 47 -2.58 6.85 15.79
N GLU A 48 -3.44 7.75 16.24
CA GLU A 48 -3.79 8.93 15.46
C GLU A 48 -2.64 9.94 15.45
N ASP A 49 -2.02 10.17 16.60
CA ASP A 49 -0.85 11.04 16.75
C ASP A 49 0.38 10.48 16.02
N LEU A 50 0.63 9.17 16.10
CA LEU A 50 1.74 8.56 15.38
C LEU A 50 1.53 8.65 13.86
N LEU A 51 0.30 8.44 13.40
CA LEU A 51 -0.03 8.45 11.98
C LEU A 51 -0.02 9.86 11.40
N SER A 52 -0.43 10.87 12.17
CA SER A 52 -0.32 12.28 11.78
C SER A 52 1.15 12.74 11.76
N ASN A 53 1.92 12.42 12.80
CA ASN A 53 3.35 12.75 12.86
C ASN A 53 4.15 12.06 11.75
N PHE A 54 3.87 10.79 11.47
CA PHE A 54 4.50 10.06 10.36
C PHE A 54 4.16 10.68 9.00
N LYS A 55 2.88 11.03 8.77
CA LYS A 55 2.48 11.72 7.54
C LYS A 55 3.19 13.06 7.37
N ASN A 56 3.29 13.84 8.44
CA ASN A 56 4.00 15.12 8.43
C ASN A 56 5.48 14.93 8.11
N PHE A 57 6.14 13.95 8.73
CA PHE A 57 7.53 13.62 8.46
C PHE A 57 7.77 13.23 6.99
N VAL A 58 6.96 12.30 6.47
CA VAL A 58 7.05 11.87 5.06
C VAL A 58 6.81 13.06 4.12
N TYR A 59 5.81 13.89 4.41
CA TYR A 59 5.52 15.08 3.63
C TYR A 59 6.71 16.05 3.60
N SER A 60 7.32 16.36 4.75
CA SER A 60 8.51 17.23 4.79
C SER A 60 9.67 16.68 3.97
N SER A 61 9.96 15.38 4.07
CA SER A 61 11.03 14.76 3.29
C SER A 61 10.75 14.79 1.78
N VAL A 62 9.50 14.59 1.36
CA VAL A 62 9.11 14.68 -0.06
C VAL A 62 9.27 16.10 -0.57
N VAL A 63 8.86 17.12 0.19
CA VAL A 63 9.03 18.54 -0.19
C VAL A 63 10.50 18.89 -0.35
N GLU A 64 11.38 18.44 0.55
CA GLU A 64 12.83 18.64 0.42
C GLU A 64 13.38 18.00 -0.87
N LEU A 65 12.98 16.77 -1.18
CA LEU A 65 13.41 16.08 -2.42
C LEU A 65 12.91 16.75 -3.70
N VAL A 66 11.71 17.33 -3.68
CA VAL A 66 11.18 18.13 -4.79
C VAL A 66 11.97 19.42 -4.95
N ASN A 67 12.29 20.12 -3.84
CA ASN A 67 13.10 21.33 -3.87
C ASN A 67 14.54 21.07 -4.37
N GLU A 68 15.09 19.90 -4.09
CA GLU A 68 16.38 19.44 -4.62
C GLU A 68 16.30 18.97 -6.10
N ASN A 69 15.14 19.06 -6.75
CA ASN A 69 14.87 18.54 -8.10
C ASN A 69 15.20 17.04 -8.27
N LYS A 70 15.15 16.26 -7.17
CA LYS A 70 15.34 14.80 -7.19
C LYS A 70 14.04 14.03 -7.44
N LEU A 71 12.91 14.72 -7.31
CA LEU A 71 11.57 14.13 -7.40
C LEU A 71 10.66 15.05 -8.23
N ASP A 72 9.81 14.46 -9.06
CA ASP A 72 8.84 15.22 -9.86
C ASP A 72 7.80 15.88 -8.95
N GLY A 73 7.57 17.18 -9.13
CA GLY A 73 6.58 17.96 -8.36
C GLY A 73 5.14 17.46 -8.55
N SER A 74 4.88 16.64 -9.57
CA SER A 74 3.60 15.97 -9.77
C SER A 74 3.21 15.06 -8.58
N VAL A 75 4.17 14.59 -7.78
CA VAL A 75 3.93 13.76 -6.59
C VAL A 75 3.26 14.53 -5.45
N LEU A 76 3.43 15.86 -5.38
CA LEU A 76 2.73 16.73 -4.41
C LEU A 76 1.32 17.08 -4.88
N SER A 77 0.99 16.86 -6.15
CA SER A 77 -0.36 17.09 -6.65
C SER A 77 -1.29 16.03 -6.09
N ALA A 78 -2.33 16.46 -5.38
CA ALA A 78 -3.35 15.56 -4.89
C ALA A 78 -3.94 14.80 -6.09
N PRO A 79 -4.03 13.45 -6.07
CA PRO A 79 -4.59 12.73 -7.18
C PRO A 79 -6.01 13.24 -7.41
N SER A 80 -6.27 13.74 -8.63
CA SER A 80 -7.63 13.84 -9.14
C SER A 80 -8.23 12.46 -8.95
N LYS A 81 -9.13 12.31 -7.97
CA LYS A 81 -9.96 11.11 -7.87
C LYS A 81 -10.91 11.19 -9.06
N ASP A 82 -10.41 10.81 -10.23
CA ASP A 82 -11.25 10.47 -11.36
C ASP A 82 -12.16 9.38 -10.84
N LYS A 83 -13.42 9.75 -10.61
CA LYS A 83 -14.51 8.82 -10.37
C LYS A 83 -14.59 8.02 -11.67
N ARG A 84 -13.82 6.93 -11.78
CA ARG A 84 -13.93 5.96 -12.87
C ARG A 84 -15.39 5.51 -12.85
N GLY A 85 -16.19 6.14 -13.72
CA GLY A 85 -17.66 6.15 -13.70
C GLY A 85 -18.29 4.83 -14.12
N ARG A 86 -17.75 3.71 -13.66
CA ARG A 86 -18.31 2.38 -13.83
C ARG A 86 -18.47 1.76 -12.47
N TRP A 87 -19.64 1.99 -11.89
CA TRP A 87 -20.07 1.25 -10.71
C TRP A 87 -20.26 -0.21 -11.11
N GLN A 88 -19.43 -1.08 -10.55
CA GLN A 88 -19.57 -2.52 -10.65
C GLN A 88 -20.64 -2.96 -9.65
N GLY A 89 -21.70 -3.59 -10.13
CA GLY A 89 -22.78 -4.13 -9.31
C GLY A 89 -23.02 -5.61 -9.60
N PHE A 90 -23.95 -6.20 -8.87
CA PHE A 90 -24.45 -7.55 -9.15
C PHE A 90 -25.78 -7.47 -9.88
N CYS A 91 -25.87 -8.14 -11.02
CA CYS A 91 -27.10 -8.38 -11.74
C CYS A 91 -27.52 -9.83 -11.54
N PHE A 92 -28.82 -10.11 -11.64
CA PHE A 92 -29.35 -11.46 -11.45
C PHE A 92 -29.93 -11.98 -12.78
N ARG A 93 -29.48 -13.16 -13.20
CA ARG A 93 -30.07 -13.89 -14.33
C ARG A 93 -30.84 -15.09 -13.83
N ARG A 94 -32.00 -15.37 -14.42
CA ARG A 94 -32.79 -16.57 -14.10
C ARG A 94 -32.24 -17.78 -14.87
N ASN A 95 -31.96 -18.87 -14.16
CA ASN A 95 -31.55 -20.14 -14.74
C ASN A 95 -32.79 -20.94 -15.22
N LYS A 96 -32.60 -22.01 -16.02
CA LYS A 96 -33.66 -22.90 -16.51
C LYS A 96 -34.47 -23.56 -15.38
N GLN A 97 -33.86 -23.71 -14.21
CA GLN A 97 -34.49 -24.22 -12.98
C GLN A 97 -35.20 -23.13 -12.15
N GLY A 98 -35.32 -21.90 -12.67
CA GLY A 98 -36.01 -20.80 -12.01
C GLY A 98 -35.22 -20.06 -10.92
N LYS A 99 -34.01 -20.51 -10.57
CA LYS A 99 -33.13 -19.86 -9.58
C LYS A 99 -32.44 -18.61 -10.16
N PHE A 100 -32.20 -17.61 -9.32
CA PHE A 100 -31.44 -16.41 -9.68
C PHE A 100 -29.94 -16.63 -9.44
N LEU A 101 -29.14 -16.36 -10.47
CA LEU A 101 -27.68 -16.44 -10.42
C LEU A 101 -27.10 -15.02 -10.48
N PRO A 102 -26.35 -14.59 -9.45
CA PRO A 102 -25.67 -13.31 -9.47
C PRO A 102 -24.50 -13.34 -10.48
N TYR A 103 -24.32 -12.27 -11.23
CA TYR A 103 -23.15 -12.05 -12.07
C TYR A 103 -22.73 -10.58 -12.01
N ILE A 104 -21.44 -10.33 -12.21
CA ILE A 104 -20.87 -8.99 -12.23
C ILE A 104 -21.43 -8.23 -13.43
N CYS A 105 -21.99 -7.05 -13.19
CA CYS A 105 -22.43 -6.16 -14.25
C CYS A 105 -21.94 -4.73 -14.02
N TRP A 106 -21.72 -4.02 -15.12
CA TRP A 106 -21.32 -2.62 -15.10
C TRP A 106 -22.56 -1.75 -15.26
N LYS A 107 -22.83 -0.86 -14.31
CA LYS A 107 -23.87 0.16 -14.49
C LYS A 107 -23.26 1.32 -15.29
N GLY A 108 -23.60 1.40 -16.57
CA GLY A 108 -23.30 2.57 -17.39
C GLY A 108 -24.06 3.78 -16.84
N GLY A 109 -23.38 4.92 -16.69
CA GLY A 109 -24.07 6.20 -16.51
C GLY A 109 -24.94 6.45 -17.74
N LYS A 110 -26.18 6.88 -17.53
CA LYS A 110 -26.96 7.51 -18.60
C LYS A 110 -26.32 8.84 -18.96
#